data_AF-A0A956NH87-F1
#
_entry.id   AF-A0A956NH87-F1
#
_cell.length_a   1.000
_cell.length_b   1.000
_cell.length_c   1.000
_cell.angle_alpha   90.00
_cell.angle_beta   90.00
_cell.angle_gamma   90.00
#
_symmetry.space_group_name_H-M   'P 1'
#
loop_
_entity.id
_entity.type
_entity.pdbx_description
1 polymer ?
#
loop_
_entity_poly.entity_id
_entity_poly.type
_entity_poly.pdbx_seq_one_letter_code
_entity_poly.pdbx_strand_id
1 'polypeptide(L)'
;MNRFHLSGCLNASLVMAVVAATSATAGPNASGGLSITLVEGVVYTTDSDSYCGAGVDNCADGIVSIAETEVVVLKISAAFPSVAVPRLAGVVFGLDYDADDITILAHGSCGDFELPTDGWPSSGEGTAVTWASAQTGTFTDVYWMAAYDYYGTPSAIQVVPHPTQGAFFADDDVPSNLDPIAVLGSFGFFIDGSAGCKPESHFGACCFPDGSCELTFVDECERLGGMYQGDFVDCDLADCQSTLPGACCIDNGTECVIRTPEECHGLHGEFLGPDVPCDPFPCTVVPVRELGWGGVKAVYR
;
A
#
# COMPACT_ATOMS: atom_id res chain seq x y z
N MET A 1 25.81 73.30 11.24
CA MET A 1 24.33 73.23 11.11
C MET A 1 24.04 73.07 9.63
N ASN A 2 23.58 71.97 9.03
CA ASN A 2 23.03 70.69 9.47
C ASN A 2 23.51 69.61 8.49
N ARG A 3 23.88 68.44 9.00
CA ARG A 3 23.97 67.20 8.22
C ARG A 3 22.55 66.63 8.10
N PHE A 4 22.10 66.27 6.91
CA PHE A 4 20.96 65.38 6.71
C PHE A 4 21.41 64.18 5.87
N HIS A 5 21.55 63.04 6.55
CA HIS A 5 21.63 61.72 5.95
C HIS A 5 20.22 61.31 5.50
N LEU A 6 20.02 61.03 4.22
CA LEU A 6 18.88 60.26 3.74
C LEU A 6 19.31 58.79 3.64
N SER A 7 18.99 58.02 4.67
CA SER A 7 18.99 56.55 4.63
C SER A 7 17.78 56.10 3.81
N GLY A 8 18.01 55.52 2.63
CA GLY A 8 16.98 54.83 1.87
C GLY A 8 16.70 53.45 2.49
N CYS A 9 15.54 53.30 3.10
CA CYS A 9 15.00 51.98 3.48
C CYS A 9 14.49 51.28 2.21
N LEU A 10 15.25 50.29 1.72
CA LEU A 10 14.78 49.34 0.71
C LEU A 10 13.78 48.38 1.39
N ASN A 11 12.50 48.55 1.08
CA ASN A 11 11.42 47.70 1.59
C ASN A 11 11.38 46.43 0.71
N ALA A 12 12.04 45.36 1.13
CA ALA A 12 11.94 44.05 0.49
C ALA A 12 10.59 43.42 0.87
N SER A 13 9.55 43.68 0.07
CA SER A 13 8.29 42.94 0.17
C SER A 13 8.48 41.55 -0.44
N LEU A 14 8.67 40.56 0.43
CA LEU A 14 8.65 39.15 0.08
C LEU A 14 7.21 38.77 -0.33
N VAL A 15 6.94 38.73 -1.63
CA VAL A 15 5.69 38.17 -2.16
C VAL A 15 5.81 36.65 -2.05
N MET A 16 5.25 36.09 -0.98
CA MET A 16 5.06 34.65 -0.85
C MET A 16 4.00 34.23 -1.87
N ALA A 17 4.42 33.60 -2.97
CA ALA A 17 3.51 32.94 -3.88
C ALA A 17 2.93 31.71 -3.16
N VAL A 18 1.70 31.84 -2.66
CA VAL A 18 0.92 30.70 -2.19
C VAL A 18 0.56 29.88 -3.43
N VAL A 19 1.33 28.83 -3.70
CA VAL A 19 0.94 27.77 -4.62
C VAL A 19 -0.20 27.03 -3.93
N ALA A 20 -1.44 27.32 -4.33
CA ALA A 20 -2.56 26.47 -3.99
C ALA A 20 -2.37 25.14 -4.74
N ALA A 21 -1.81 24.14 -4.05
CA ALA A 21 -1.89 22.77 -4.51
C ALA A 21 -3.37 22.39 -4.52
N THR A 22 -3.98 22.35 -5.69
CA THR A 22 -5.28 21.71 -5.87
C THR A 22 -5.07 20.23 -5.58
N SER A 23 -5.66 19.72 -4.51
CA SER A 23 -5.79 18.29 -4.30
C SER A 23 -6.51 17.72 -5.53
N ALA A 24 -5.80 17.04 -6.42
CA ALA A 24 -6.45 16.26 -7.45
C ALA A 24 -7.33 15.25 -6.72
N THR A 25 -8.65 15.33 -6.92
CA THR A 25 -9.56 14.33 -6.40
C THR A 25 -9.23 13.03 -7.10
N ALA A 26 -8.65 12.09 -6.34
CA ALA A 26 -8.41 10.73 -6.76
C ALA A 26 -9.65 10.17 -7.47
N GLY A 27 -9.48 9.72 -8.71
CA GLY A 27 -10.51 9.07 -9.49
C GLY A 27 -10.75 7.63 -9.07
N PRO A 28 -11.66 6.92 -9.77
CA PRO A 28 -12.05 5.56 -9.40
C PRO A 28 -10.92 4.53 -9.52
N ASN A 29 -9.84 4.84 -10.25
CA ASN A 29 -8.70 3.95 -10.47
C ASN A 29 -7.49 4.34 -9.60
N ALA A 30 -7.64 5.28 -8.69
CA ALA A 30 -6.57 5.73 -7.81
C ALA A 30 -6.02 4.59 -6.94
N SER A 31 -4.76 4.71 -6.55
CA SER A 31 -4.01 3.72 -5.76
C SER A 31 -3.80 2.36 -6.45
N GLY A 32 -4.26 2.18 -7.69
CA GLY A 32 -3.95 0.99 -8.48
C GLY A 32 -2.47 0.91 -8.86
N GLY A 33 -1.97 -0.31 -9.03
CA GLY A 33 -0.64 -0.62 -9.56
C GLY A 33 -0.71 -1.44 -10.85
N LEU A 34 0.41 -1.53 -11.56
CA LEU A 34 0.60 -2.51 -12.64
C LEU A 34 1.53 -3.62 -12.17
N SER A 35 0.94 -4.80 -11.97
CA SER A 35 1.69 -5.98 -11.64
C SER A 35 2.32 -6.62 -12.87
N ILE A 36 3.43 -7.33 -12.68
CA ILE A 36 4.02 -8.23 -13.68
C ILE A 36 4.39 -9.55 -12.99
N THR A 37 3.81 -10.65 -13.46
CA THR A 37 3.88 -11.96 -12.78
C THR A 37 4.02 -13.09 -13.79
N LEU A 38 4.64 -14.20 -13.38
CA LEU A 38 4.68 -15.43 -14.15
C LEU A 38 3.31 -16.09 -14.20
N VAL A 39 2.94 -16.59 -15.37
CA VAL A 39 1.79 -17.48 -15.54
C VAL A 39 2.24 -18.91 -15.25
N GLU A 40 2.10 -19.34 -13.99
CA GLU A 40 2.58 -20.65 -13.55
C GLU A 40 1.95 -21.81 -14.34
N GLY A 41 2.76 -22.81 -14.69
CA GLY A 41 2.30 -24.01 -15.38
C GLY A 41 1.94 -23.82 -16.85
N VAL A 42 2.17 -22.62 -17.41
CA VAL A 42 1.93 -22.31 -18.82
C VAL A 42 3.24 -22.31 -19.60
N VAL A 43 3.26 -23.09 -20.68
CA VAL A 43 4.35 -23.12 -21.65
C VAL A 43 3.95 -22.29 -22.86
N TYR A 44 4.84 -21.42 -23.31
CA TYR A 44 4.62 -20.66 -24.53
C TYR A 44 4.52 -21.56 -25.76
N THR A 45 3.54 -21.30 -26.63
CA THR A 45 3.31 -21.96 -27.90
C THR A 45 2.72 -20.98 -28.91
N THR A 46 3.07 -21.15 -30.17
CA THR A 46 2.49 -20.39 -31.29
C THR A 46 1.08 -20.85 -31.67
N ASP A 47 0.61 -21.98 -31.11
CA ASP A 47 -0.74 -22.49 -31.33
C ASP A 47 -1.80 -21.81 -30.45
N SER A 48 -1.38 -20.95 -29.51
CA SER A 48 -2.27 -20.13 -28.69
C SER A 48 -2.24 -18.69 -29.17
N ASP A 49 -3.41 -18.13 -29.45
CA ASP A 49 -3.55 -16.75 -29.92
C ASP A 49 -3.41 -15.72 -28.77
N SER A 50 -3.60 -16.15 -27.52
CA SER A 50 -3.53 -15.27 -26.35
C SER A 50 -3.28 -16.07 -25.06
N TYR A 51 -2.79 -15.37 -24.04
CA TYR A 51 -2.63 -15.86 -22.67
C TYR A 51 -3.40 -15.01 -21.64
N CYS A 52 -4.25 -14.09 -22.10
CA CYS A 52 -5.18 -13.37 -21.24
C CYS A 52 -6.16 -14.35 -20.57
N GLY A 53 -6.44 -14.15 -19.29
CA GLY A 53 -7.28 -15.02 -18.46
C GLY A 53 -6.54 -16.24 -17.89
N ALA A 54 -5.24 -16.39 -18.13
CA ALA A 54 -4.42 -17.45 -17.54
C ALA A 54 -3.68 -16.97 -16.29
N GLY A 55 -3.33 -17.90 -15.40
CA GLY A 55 -2.52 -17.64 -14.20
C GLY A 55 -3.36 -17.27 -12.99
N VAL A 56 -2.78 -16.45 -12.11
CA VAL A 56 -3.43 -16.01 -10.86
C VAL A 56 -4.37 -14.82 -11.10
N ASP A 57 -5.39 -14.73 -10.23
CA ASP A 57 -6.43 -13.70 -10.24
C ASP A 57 -6.22 -12.64 -9.13
N ASN A 58 -5.07 -12.68 -8.45
CA ASN A 58 -4.72 -11.70 -7.44
C ASN A 58 -3.20 -11.46 -7.44
N CYS A 59 -2.81 -10.36 -6.81
CA CYS A 59 -1.42 -9.96 -6.83
C CYS A 59 -0.52 -10.62 -5.77
N ALA A 60 -1.11 -11.08 -4.66
CA ALA A 60 -0.35 -11.68 -3.55
C ALA A 60 0.25 -13.04 -3.93
N ASP A 61 -0.44 -13.79 -4.78
CA ASP A 61 -0.02 -15.12 -5.25
C ASP A 61 0.89 -15.05 -6.49
N GLY A 62 1.20 -13.84 -6.98
CA GLY A 62 2.01 -13.63 -8.17
C GLY A 62 3.48 -14.02 -7.97
N ILE A 63 4.00 -14.92 -8.80
CA ILE A 63 5.43 -15.21 -8.86
C ILE A 63 6.13 -14.09 -9.64
N VAL A 64 7.11 -13.42 -9.02
CA VAL A 64 7.77 -12.22 -9.56
C VAL A 64 9.23 -12.44 -9.97
N SER A 65 9.75 -13.65 -9.77
CA SER A 65 11.10 -14.00 -10.18
C SER A 65 11.23 -15.48 -10.51
N ILE A 66 12.21 -15.79 -11.37
CA ILE A 66 12.60 -17.15 -11.71
C ILE A 66 14.12 -17.24 -11.86
N ALA A 67 14.69 -18.43 -11.67
CA ALA A 67 16.12 -18.70 -11.86
C ALA A 67 16.33 -19.71 -12.98
N GLU A 68 15.73 -19.45 -14.14
CA GLU A 68 15.74 -20.33 -15.32
C GLU A 68 15.90 -19.50 -16.60
N THR A 69 16.42 -20.11 -17.66
CA THR A 69 16.61 -19.48 -18.98
C THR A 69 15.60 -19.96 -20.02
N GLU A 70 14.59 -20.74 -19.60
CA GLU A 70 13.52 -21.18 -20.49
C GLU A 70 12.53 -20.05 -20.78
N VAL A 71 11.75 -20.19 -21.85
CA VAL A 71 10.71 -19.23 -22.20
C VAL A 71 9.58 -19.31 -21.20
N VAL A 72 9.34 -18.19 -20.53
CA VAL A 72 8.25 -18.00 -19.59
C VAL A 72 7.17 -17.11 -20.19
N VAL A 73 5.93 -17.32 -19.78
CA VAL A 73 4.82 -16.40 -20.08
C VAL A 73 4.62 -15.50 -18.87
N LEU A 74 4.77 -14.20 -19.07
CA LEU A 74 4.53 -13.16 -18.10
C LEU A 74 3.21 -12.44 -18.41
N LYS A 75 2.54 -11.99 -17.36
CA LYS A 75 1.29 -11.26 -17.42
C LYS A 75 1.41 -9.95 -16.67
N ILE A 76 1.01 -8.86 -17.34
CA ILE A 76 0.83 -7.55 -16.74
C ILE A 76 -0.64 -7.38 -16.39
N SER A 77 -0.94 -7.02 -15.15
CA SER A 77 -2.33 -6.83 -14.68
C SER A 77 -2.49 -5.52 -13.93
N ALA A 78 -3.62 -4.84 -14.11
CA ALA A 78 -4.01 -3.73 -13.27
C ALA A 78 -4.54 -4.31 -11.95
N ALA A 79 -3.87 -3.95 -10.86
CA ALA A 79 -4.16 -4.44 -9.51
C ALA A 79 -4.59 -3.26 -8.64
N PHE A 80 -5.84 -3.29 -8.19
CA PHE A 80 -6.43 -2.28 -7.33
C PHE A 80 -6.63 -2.83 -5.91
N PRO A 81 -6.67 -1.96 -4.89
CA PRO A 81 -7.12 -2.31 -3.56
C PRO A 81 -8.41 -3.15 -3.56
N SER A 82 -8.55 -4.10 -2.63
CA SER A 82 -9.73 -4.98 -2.54
C SER A 82 -11.06 -4.25 -2.35
N VAL A 83 -11.01 -3.04 -1.78
CA VAL A 83 -12.17 -2.16 -1.58
C VAL A 83 -12.39 -1.15 -2.71
N ALA A 84 -11.48 -1.10 -3.69
CA ALA A 84 -11.64 -0.21 -4.83
C ALA A 84 -12.81 -0.67 -5.71
N VAL A 85 -13.45 0.31 -6.35
CA VAL A 85 -14.47 0.06 -7.38
C VAL A 85 -13.95 0.66 -8.68
N PRO A 86 -12.93 0.02 -9.30
CA PRO A 86 -12.28 0.58 -10.47
C PRO A 86 -13.28 0.75 -11.61
N ARG A 87 -12.99 1.73 -12.46
CA ARG A 87 -13.64 1.94 -13.75
C ARG A 87 -12.53 2.05 -14.77
N LEU A 88 -11.78 0.98 -14.98
CA LEU A 88 -10.62 0.98 -15.85
C LEU A 88 -11.06 0.91 -17.31
N ALA A 89 -10.94 2.00 -18.05
CA ALA A 89 -11.26 2.08 -19.47
C ALA A 89 -10.01 2.11 -20.36
N GLY A 90 -8.88 2.56 -19.81
CA GLY A 90 -7.60 2.54 -20.49
C GLY A 90 -6.42 2.57 -19.54
N VAL A 91 -5.28 2.10 -20.02
CA VAL A 91 -4.01 2.14 -19.29
C VAL A 91 -2.88 2.45 -20.26
N VAL A 92 -1.91 3.22 -19.79
CA VAL A 92 -0.72 3.57 -20.56
C VAL A 92 0.54 3.26 -19.75
N PHE A 93 1.49 2.54 -20.35
CA PHE A 93 2.73 2.10 -19.71
C PHE A 93 3.82 1.83 -20.75
N GLY A 94 5.03 1.55 -20.29
CA GLY A 94 6.16 1.12 -21.10
C GLY A 94 6.95 0.00 -20.43
N LEU A 95 8.02 -0.43 -21.10
CA LEU A 95 8.95 -1.45 -20.60
C LEU A 95 10.38 -0.93 -20.61
N ASP A 96 11.15 -1.33 -19.60
CA ASP A 96 12.59 -1.15 -19.55
C ASP A 96 13.24 -2.47 -19.14
N TYR A 97 14.24 -2.88 -19.92
CA TYR A 97 15.01 -4.11 -19.71
C TYR A 97 16.31 -4.05 -20.51
N ASP A 98 17.28 -4.89 -20.14
CA ASP A 98 18.50 -5.06 -20.93
C ASP A 98 18.23 -5.99 -22.12
N ALA A 99 18.22 -5.43 -23.34
CA ALA A 99 17.94 -6.18 -24.55
C ALA A 99 19.11 -7.07 -25.02
N ASP A 100 20.30 -6.94 -24.42
CA ASP A 100 21.38 -7.89 -24.63
C ASP A 100 21.16 -9.18 -23.82
N ASP A 101 20.50 -9.09 -22.65
CA ASP A 101 20.24 -10.23 -21.76
C ASP A 101 18.85 -10.85 -21.98
N ILE A 102 17.80 -10.03 -22.13
CA ILE A 102 16.40 -10.47 -22.18
C ILE A 102 15.83 -10.35 -23.60
N THR A 103 15.15 -11.40 -24.04
CA THR A 103 14.40 -11.41 -25.30
C THR A 103 12.91 -11.61 -25.06
N ILE A 104 12.09 -10.73 -25.63
CA ILE A 104 10.63 -10.90 -25.73
C ILE A 104 10.31 -11.54 -27.10
N LEU A 105 9.78 -12.76 -27.08
CA LEU A 105 9.49 -13.57 -28.27
C LEU A 105 8.12 -13.30 -28.87
N ALA A 106 7.14 -13.04 -28.02
CA ALA A 106 5.76 -12.77 -28.40
C ALA A 106 5.07 -11.95 -27.32
N HIS A 107 4.00 -11.28 -27.69
CA HIS A 107 3.25 -10.43 -26.79
C HIS A 107 1.84 -10.19 -27.33
N GLY A 108 0.94 -9.73 -26.47
CA GLY A 108 -0.39 -9.33 -26.90
C GLY A 108 -1.18 -8.58 -25.83
N SER A 109 -2.04 -7.70 -26.30
CA SER A 109 -3.00 -6.95 -25.49
C SER A 109 -4.15 -7.83 -25.00
N CYS A 110 -4.60 -7.57 -23.77
CA CYS A 110 -5.85 -8.11 -23.22
C CYS A 110 -7.04 -7.13 -23.34
N GLY A 111 -6.80 -5.95 -23.90
CA GLY A 111 -7.85 -4.98 -24.22
C GLY A 111 -8.42 -5.14 -25.63
N ASP A 112 -9.48 -4.39 -25.90
CA ASP A 112 -10.17 -4.36 -27.21
C ASP A 112 -9.39 -3.56 -28.26
N PHE A 113 -8.53 -2.64 -27.82
CA PHE A 113 -7.73 -1.80 -28.70
C PHE A 113 -6.37 -1.49 -28.07
N GLU A 114 -5.34 -1.45 -28.91
CA GLU A 114 -3.96 -1.15 -28.52
C GLU A 114 -3.38 -0.04 -29.40
N LEU A 115 -2.64 0.87 -28.78
CA LEU A 115 -1.90 1.96 -29.42
C LEU A 115 -0.43 1.91 -28.99
N PRO A 116 0.39 1.06 -29.64
CA PRO A 116 1.80 0.96 -29.33
C PRO A 116 2.62 2.07 -30.00
N THR A 117 3.79 2.36 -29.45
CA THR A 117 4.85 3.05 -30.20
C THR A 117 5.43 2.13 -31.29
N ASP A 118 6.11 2.72 -32.28
CA ASP A 118 6.59 1.98 -33.46
C ASP A 118 7.53 0.81 -33.14
N GLY A 119 8.27 0.89 -32.03
CA GLY A 119 9.25 -0.12 -31.60
C GLY A 119 8.72 -1.12 -30.57
N TRP A 120 7.47 -1.01 -30.15
CA TRP A 120 6.91 -1.85 -29.09
C TRP A 120 7.00 -3.35 -29.43
N PRO A 121 7.39 -4.23 -28.48
CA PRO A 121 7.61 -4.01 -27.05
C PRO A 121 9.10 -3.87 -26.68
N SER A 122 9.92 -3.24 -27.52
CA SER A 122 11.35 -3.06 -27.22
C SER A 122 11.57 -2.23 -25.94
N SER A 123 12.73 -2.43 -25.30
CA SER A 123 13.12 -1.62 -24.12
C SER A 123 13.12 -0.12 -24.43
N GLY A 124 12.50 0.67 -23.55
CA GLY A 124 12.30 2.12 -23.70
C GLY A 124 11.04 2.53 -24.47
N GLU A 125 10.28 1.57 -25.01
CA GLU A 125 9.05 1.81 -25.77
C GLU A 125 7.80 1.76 -24.86
N GLY A 126 6.64 2.12 -25.41
CA GLY A 126 5.38 2.13 -24.66
C GLY A 126 4.15 1.74 -25.47
N THR A 127 3.08 1.41 -24.76
CA THR A 127 1.76 1.13 -25.35
C THR A 127 0.65 1.72 -24.50
N ALA A 128 -0.50 1.93 -25.13
CA ALA A 128 -1.77 2.16 -24.45
C ALA A 128 -2.76 1.06 -24.82
N VAL A 129 -3.44 0.51 -23.82
CA VAL A 129 -4.45 -0.53 -23.97
C VAL A 129 -5.79 0.03 -23.49
N THR A 130 -6.85 -0.18 -24.24
CA THR A 130 -8.20 0.29 -23.88
C THR A 130 -9.26 -0.81 -24.05
N TRP A 131 -10.36 -0.65 -23.31
CA TRP A 131 -11.53 -1.53 -23.39
C TRP A 131 -12.75 -0.73 -23.84
N ALA A 132 -13.63 -1.38 -24.59
CA ALA A 132 -14.91 -0.80 -25.03
C ALA A 132 -15.90 -0.62 -23.87
N SER A 133 -15.69 -1.35 -22.77
CA SER A 133 -16.44 -1.21 -21.52
C SER A 133 -15.47 -1.17 -20.35
N ALA A 134 -15.73 -0.30 -19.37
CA ALA A 134 -14.87 -0.17 -18.21
C ALA A 134 -14.82 -1.48 -17.42
N GLN A 135 -13.59 -1.89 -17.11
CA GLN A 135 -13.31 -3.05 -16.27
C GLN A 135 -13.48 -2.64 -14.81
N THR A 136 -14.29 -3.41 -14.07
CA THR A 136 -14.63 -3.12 -12.67
C THR A 136 -14.02 -4.11 -11.67
N GLY A 137 -13.23 -5.07 -12.16
CA GLY A 137 -12.52 -6.01 -11.32
C GLY A 137 -11.30 -5.37 -10.65
N THR A 138 -11.03 -5.73 -9.41
CA THR A 138 -9.84 -5.28 -8.67
C THR A 138 -8.54 -5.90 -9.21
N PHE A 139 -8.63 -6.92 -10.06
CA PHE A 139 -7.52 -7.48 -10.78
C PHE A 139 -7.96 -7.71 -12.23
N THR A 140 -7.33 -7.01 -13.16
CA THR A 140 -7.69 -7.03 -14.58
C THR A 140 -6.45 -7.27 -15.43
N ASP A 141 -6.48 -8.30 -16.26
CA ASP A 141 -5.38 -8.59 -17.19
C ASP A 141 -5.26 -7.46 -18.23
N VAL A 142 -4.05 -6.92 -18.38
CA VAL A 142 -3.74 -5.81 -19.29
C VAL A 142 -2.98 -6.32 -20.51
N TYR A 143 -1.97 -7.14 -20.28
CA TYR A 143 -1.02 -7.53 -21.33
C TYR A 143 -0.36 -8.87 -20.99
N TRP A 144 0.08 -9.60 -22.01
CA TRP A 144 0.95 -10.77 -21.83
C TRP A 144 2.19 -10.69 -22.71
N MET A 145 3.26 -11.36 -22.29
CA MET A 145 4.48 -11.53 -23.08
C MET A 145 5.14 -12.87 -22.82
N ALA A 146 5.73 -13.47 -23.86
CA ALA A 146 6.63 -14.60 -23.74
C ALA A 146 8.06 -14.08 -23.75
N ALA A 147 8.83 -14.32 -22.70
CA ALA A 147 10.18 -13.79 -22.54
C ALA A 147 11.14 -14.82 -21.97
N TYR A 148 12.44 -14.63 -22.18
CA TYR A 148 13.49 -15.42 -21.54
C TYR A 148 14.77 -14.60 -21.38
N ASP A 149 15.60 -15.01 -20.42
CA ASP A 149 16.97 -14.53 -20.26
C ASP A 149 17.94 -15.46 -21.01
N TYR A 150 18.81 -14.88 -21.84
CA TYR A 150 19.68 -15.62 -22.75
C TYR A 150 20.92 -16.19 -22.05
N TYR A 151 21.49 -15.47 -21.07
CA TYR A 151 22.82 -15.76 -20.52
C TYR A 151 22.81 -16.41 -19.13
N GLY A 152 21.65 -16.52 -18.49
CA GLY A 152 21.52 -16.92 -17.09
C GLY A 152 22.05 -15.85 -16.13
N THR A 153 21.96 -14.57 -16.50
CA THR A 153 22.51 -13.44 -15.72
C THR A 153 21.40 -12.72 -14.96
N PRO A 154 21.70 -12.11 -13.80
CA PRO A 154 20.73 -11.27 -13.09
C PRO A 154 20.25 -10.11 -13.97
N SER A 155 19.00 -10.20 -14.42
CA SER A 155 18.36 -9.24 -15.32
C SER A 155 16.86 -9.11 -14.94
N ALA A 156 16.20 -8.03 -15.37
CA ALA A 156 14.78 -7.83 -15.04
C ALA A 156 14.04 -7.10 -16.16
N ILE A 157 12.75 -7.41 -16.31
CA ILE A 157 11.79 -6.62 -17.08
C ILE A 157 11.06 -5.71 -16.11
N GLN A 158 11.18 -4.40 -16.29
CA GLN A 158 10.47 -3.40 -15.50
C GLN A 158 9.32 -2.81 -16.30
N VAL A 159 8.14 -2.74 -15.66
CA VAL A 159 7.08 -1.86 -16.13
C VAL A 159 7.47 -0.44 -15.77
N VAL A 160 7.50 0.46 -16.74
CA VAL A 160 7.90 1.86 -16.56
C VAL A 160 6.83 2.80 -17.12
N PRO A 161 6.89 4.11 -16.84
CA PRO A 161 6.02 5.07 -17.52
C PRO A 161 6.26 5.05 -19.03
N HIS A 162 5.17 5.15 -19.80
CA HIS A 162 5.25 5.32 -21.25
C HIS A 162 6.11 6.55 -21.59
N PRO A 163 7.03 6.48 -22.58
CA PRO A 163 8.06 7.49 -22.83
C PRO A 163 7.52 8.92 -23.05
N THR A 164 6.33 9.04 -23.64
CA THR A 164 5.68 10.34 -23.91
C THR A 164 4.37 10.60 -23.16
N GLN A 165 3.81 9.59 -22.48
CA GLN A 165 2.45 9.66 -21.90
C GLN A 165 2.43 9.42 -20.39
N GLY A 166 3.54 8.97 -19.80
CA GLY A 166 3.62 8.64 -18.38
C GLY A 166 2.94 7.31 -18.03
N ALA A 167 2.52 7.16 -16.78
CA ALA A 167 1.87 5.95 -16.27
C ALA A 167 0.53 6.34 -15.65
N PHE A 168 -0.57 6.06 -16.36
CA PHE A 168 -1.92 6.44 -15.92
C PHE A 168 -2.95 5.35 -16.21
N PHE A 169 -3.92 5.23 -15.31
CA PHE A 169 -5.21 4.61 -15.58
C PHE A 169 -6.22 5.68 -15.99
N ALA A 170 -6.96 5.42 -17.05
CA ALA A 170 -8.06 6.26 -17.53
C ALA A 170 -9.39 5.61 -17.20
N ASP A 171 -10.36 6.41 -16.75
CA ASP A 171 -11.75 5.97 -16.63
C ASP A 171 -12.59 6.22 -17.89
N ASP A 172 -13.84 5.76 -17.86
CA ASP A 172 -14.82 5.89 -18.94
C ASP A 172 -15.67 7.17 -18.85
N ASP A 173 -15.24 8.18 -18.09
CA ASP A 173 -15.84 9.52 -18.14
C ASP A 173 -15.40 10.26 -19.41
N VAL A 174 -16.10 11.36 -19.75
CA VAL A 174 -15.81 12.16 -20.96
C VAL A 174 -15.69 13.65 -20.59
N PRO A 175 -14.46 14.22 -20.55
CA PRO A 175 -13.16 13.56 -20.75
C PRO A 175 -12.81 12.61 -19.60
N SER A 176 -12.02 11.58 -19.90
CA SER A 176 -11.56 10.61 -18.91
C SER A 176 -10.80 11.28 -17.77
N ASN A 177 -11.07 10.87 -16.54
CA ASN A 177 -10.20 11.13 -15.41
C ASN A 177 -8.96 10.23 -15.50
N LEU A 178 -7.80 10.80 -15.20
CA LEU A 178 -6.52 10.10 -15.24
C LEU A 178 -5.95 9.96 -13.84
N ASP A 179 -5.87 8.73 -13.37
CA ASP A 179 -5.25 8.38 -12.10
C ASP A 179 -3.81 7.92 -12.33
N PRO A 180 -2.81 8.54 -11.69
CA PRO A 180 -1.44 8.05 -11.74
C PRO A 180 -1.36 6.62 -11.20
N ILE A 181 -0.60 5.77 -11.88
CA ILE A 181 -0.35 4.40 -11.41
C ILE A 181 0.59 4.49 -10.20
N ALA A 182 0.13 3.98 -9.06
CA ALA A 182 0.79 4.18 -7.76
C ALA A 182 2.08 3.37 -7.61
N VAL A 183 2.13 2.19 -8.25
CA VAL A 183 3.27 1.29 -8.20
C VAL A 183 3.38 0.51 -9.51
N LEU A 184 4.60 0.35 -10.01
CA LEU A 184 4.92 -0.40 -11.22
C LEU A 184 5.81 -1.59 -10.85
N GLY A 185 5.51 -2.75 -11.43
CA GLY A 185 6.20 -4.00 -11.12
C GLY A 185 7.46 -4.24 -11.94
N SER A 186 8.21 -5.24 -11.50
CA SER A 186 9.33 -5.81 -12.26
C SER A 186 9.36 -7.32 -12.09
N PHE A 187 9.62 -8.03 -13.17
CA PHE A 187 9.87 -9.47 -13.14
C PHE A 187 11.37 -9.74 -13.24
N GLY A 188 11.92 -10.50 -12.31
CA GLY A 188 13.36 -10.76 -12.23
C GLY A 188 13.76 -12.15 -12.74
N PHE A 189 14.78 -12.20 -13.61
CA PHE A 189 15.51 -13.41 -13.94
C PHE A 189 16.78 -13.45 -13.09
N PHE A 190 16.94 -14.48 -12.26
CA PHE A 190 18.06 -14.65 -11.32
C PHE A 190 18.24 -13.53 -10.28
N ILE A 191 17.23 -12.67 -10.13
CA ILE A 191 17.12 -11.61 -9.14
C ILE A 191 15.66 -11.51 -8.67
N ASP A 192 15.43 -11.01 -7.46
CA ASP A 192 14.09 -10.73 -6.98
C ASP A 192 13.42 -9.62 -7.80
N GLY A 193 12.17 -9.88 -8.21
CA GLY A 193 11.30 -8.88 -8.80
C GLY A 193 10.47 -8.14 -7.75
N SER A 194 9.57 -7.30 -8.23
CA SER A 194 8.57 -6.58 -7.43
C SER A 194 7.21 -6.78 -8.08
N ALA A 195 6.22 -7.20 -7.29
CA ALA A 195 4.91 -7.55 -7.81
C ALA A 195 4.18 -6.38 -8.49
N GLY A 196 4.59 -5.12 -8.28
CA GLY A 196 3.96 -3.98 -8.98
C GLY A 196 2.56 -3.66 -8.52
N CYS A 197 2.22 -4.13 -7.34
CA CYS A 197 0.98 -3.86 -6.66
C CYS A 197 1.31 -3.73 -5.18
N LYS A 198 0.35 -3.20 -4.43
CA LYS A 198 0.40 -3.29 -2.98
C LYS A 198 -0.39 -4.56 -2.62
N PRO A 199 0.27 -5.71 -2.39
CA PRO A 199 -0.41 -7.01 -2.28
C PRO A 199 -1.43 -7.05 -1.15
N GLU A 200 -1.33 -6.13 -0.18
CA GLU A 200 -2.25 -6.04 0.94
C GLU A 200 -2.50 -4.58 1.30
N SER A 201 -3.42 -3.94 0.57
CA SER A 201 -4.11 -2.75 1.11
C SER A 201 -5.18 -3.25 2.09
N HIS A 202 -4.74 -3.77 3.23
CA HIS A 202 -5.64 -4.18 4.31
C HIS A 202 -6.45 -2.97 4.74
N PHE A 203 -7.75 -2.98 4.41
CA PHE A 203 -8.67 -1.91 4.71
C PHE A 203 -9.48 -2.30 5.93
N GLY A 204 -9.46 -1.45 6.95
CA GLY A 204 -10.10 -1.73 8.23
C GLY A 204 -9.98 -0.56 9.17
N ALA A 205 -10.47 -0.75 10.40
CA ALA A 205 -10.47 0.25 11.43
C ALA A 205 -9.05 0.61 11.87
N CYS A 206 -8.74 1.90 11.83
CA CYS A 206 -7.57 2.49 12.42
C CYS A 206 -7.96 3.25 13.68
N CYS A 207 -7.52 2.76 14.84
CA CYS A 207 -7.78 3.40 16.12
C CYS A 207 -6.66 4.39 16.47
N PHE A 208 -7.04 5.64 16.74
CA PHE A 208 -6.10 6.67 17.15
C PHE A 208 -5.97 6.77 18.68
N PRO A 209 -4.90 7.40 19.20
CA PRO A 209 -4.68 7.57 20.64
C PRO A 209 -5.74 8.42 21.36
N ASP A 210 -6.59 9.15 20.64
CA ASP A 210 -7.71 9.92 21.17
C ASP A 210 -9.03 9.11 21.18
N GLY A 211 -8.97 7.81 20.86
CA GLY A 211 -10.11 6.92 20.77
C GLY A 211 -10.96 7.11 19.51
N SER A 212 -10.57 8.02 18.61
CA SER A 212 -11.22 8.13 17.31
C SER A 212 -10.86 6.94 16.41
N CYS A 213 -11.75 6.66 15.46
CA CYS A 213 -11.57 5.59 14.50
C CYS A 213 -11.80 6.10 13.08
N GLU A 214 -10.92 5.70 12.17
CA GLU A 214 -11.07 5.94 10.74
C GLU A 214 -10.91 4.62 9.97
N LEU A 215 -11.75 4.39 8.96
CA LEU A 215 -11.56 3.29 8.04
C LEU A 215 -10.53 3.69 7.00
N THR A 216 -9.38 3.04 7.03
CA THR A 216 -8.27 3.34 6.13
C THR A 216 -7.42 2.09 5.88
N PHE A 217 -6.40 2.25 5.04
CA PHE A 217 -5.45 1.18 4.76
C PHE A 217 -4.42 1.04 5.88
N VAL A 218 -3.92 -0.17 6.13
CA VAL A 218 -2.91 -0.45 7.18
C VAL A 218 -1.71 0.51 7.14
N ASP A 219 -1.08 0.70 5.98
CA ASP A 219 0.06 1.64 5.87
C ASP A 219 -0.33 3.08 6.17
N GLU A 220 -1.54 3.50 5.79
CA GLU A 220 -2.01 4.86 6.06
C GLU A 220 -2.31 5.01 7.55
N CYS A 221 -2.87 3.99 8.19
CA CYS A 221 -3.07 3.93 9.62
C CYS A 221 -1.75 4.08 10.38
N GLU A 222 -0.74 3.30 10.01
CA GLU A 222 0.59 3.37 10.61
C GLU A 222 1.26 4.72 10.37
N ARG A 223 1.14 5.27 9.15
CA ARG A 223 1.68 6.60 8.79
C ARG A 223 1.03 7.72 9.61
N LEU A 224 -0.26 7.59 9.92
CA LEU A 224 -1.00 8.53 10.76
C LEU A 224 -0.79 8.28 12.27
N GLY A 225 -0.01 7.27 12.64
CA GLY A 225 0.29 6.94 14.04
C GLY A 225 -0.89 6.26 14.77
N GLY A 226 -1.82 5.68 14.03
CA GLY A 226 -2.90 4.86 14.58
C GLY A 226 -2.53 3.38 14.70
N MET A 227 -3.39 2.63 15.36
CA MET A 227 -3.28 1.19 15.56
C MET A 227 -4.33 0.48 14.71
N TYR A 228 -3.87 -0.29 13.73
CA TYR A 228 -4.74 -1.06 12.84
C TYR A 228 -5.38 -2.24 13.57
N GLN A 229 -6.69 -2.41 13.43
CA GLN A 229 -7.47 -3.42 14.17
C GLN A 229 -7.67 -4.73 13.40
N GLY A 230 -7.18 -4.81 12.16
CA GLY A 230 -7.31 -5.97 11.29
C GLY A 230 -8.26 -5.73 10.12
N ASP A 231 -8.20 -6.66 9.17
CA ASP A 231 -8.84 -6.54 7.87
C ASP A 231 -10.36 -6.60 7.98
N PHE A 232 -11.03 -5.71 7.24
CA PHE A 232 -12.49 -5.61 7.18
C PHE A 232 -13.16 -5.40 8.55
N VAL A 233 -12.40 -5.00 9.57
CA VAL A 233 -12.96 -4.58 10.86
C VAL A 233 -13.54 -3.18 10.69
N ASP A 234 -14.85 -3.06 10.83
CA ASP A 234 -15.50 -1.75 10.82
C ASP A 234 -15.21 -0.97 12.11
N CYS A 235 -15.18 0.36 12.03
CA CYS A 235 -14.97 1.22 13.21
C CYS A 235 -16.03 1.02 14.31
N ASP A 236 -17.25 0.60 13.94
CA ASP A 236 -18.32 0.29 14.90
C ASP A 236 -18.06 -1.01 15.68
N LEU A 237 -17.18 -1.87 15.18
CA LEU A 237 -16.79 -3.15 15.79
C LEU A 237 -15.41 -3.07 16.47
N ALA A 238 -14.60 -2.07 16.10
CA ALA A 238 -13.30 -1.82 16.69
C ALA A 238 -13.40 -1.26 18.11
N ASP A 239 -12.70 -1.87 19.06
CA ASP A 239 -12.58 -1.33 20.42
C ASP A 239 -11.45 -0.30 20.51
N CYS A 240 -11.66 0.87 19.91
CA CYS A 240 -10.69 1.97 19.99
C CYS A 240 -10.61 2.63 21.38
N GLN A 241 -11.50 2.27 22.31
CA GLN A 241 -11.36 2.74 23.69
C GLN A 241 -10.25 2.00 24.43
N SER A 242 -9.89 0.79 23.97
CA SER A 242 -8.77 0.04 24.51
C SER A 242 -7.39 0.65 24.18
N THR A 243 -7.30 1.65 23.29
CA THR A 243 -6.05 2.37 23.03
C THR A 243 -5.89 3.63 23.89
N LEU A 244 -6.97 4.09 24.53
CA LEU A 244 -6.95 5.30 25.37
C LEU A 244 -6.15 5.05 26.65
N PRO A 245 -5.27 6.01 27.04
CA PRO A 245 -4.58 5.92 28.30
C PRO A 245 -5.55 6.11 29.47
N GLY A 246 -5.21 5.52 30.60
CA GLY A 246 -6.01 5.59 31.83
C GLY A 246 -5.16 5.28 33.05
N ALA A 247 -5.79 5.32 34.22
CA ALA A 247 -5.14 5.03 35.49
C ALA A 247 -4.65 3.57 35.53
N CYS A 248 -3.33 3.43 35.65
CA CYS A 248 -2.66 2.17 35.89
C CYS A 248 -2.12 2.14 37.32
N CYS A 249 -2.64 1.22 38.12
CA CYS A 249 -2.25 1.02 39.51
C CYS A 249 -1.11 0.01 39.60
N ILE A 250 0.08 0.47 39.93
CA ILE A 250 1.30 -0.35 40.06
C ILE A 250 1.69 -0.49 41.54
N ASP A 251 2.69 -1.32 41.83
CA ASP A 251 3.22 -1.57 43.18
C ASP A 251 2.13 -1.99 44.20
N ASN A 252 1.23 -2.90 43.81
CA ASN A 252 0.07 -3.33 44.61
C ASN A 252 -0.92 -2.20 44.93
N GLY A 253 -1.03 -1.22 44.04
CA GLY A 253 -1.98 -0.11 44.14
C GLY A 253 -1.48 1.06 44.97
N THR A 254 -0.18 1.16 45.26
CA THR A 254 0.41 2.32 45.97
C THR A 254 0.82 3.46 45.05
N GLU A 255 1.00 3.19 43.75
CA GLU A 255 1.34 4.20 42.76
C GLU A 255 0.35 4.15 41.58
N CYS A 256 -0.02 5.33 41.07
CA CYS A 256 -0.91 5.48 39.91
C CYS A 256 -0.18 6.26 38.82
N VAL A 257 -0.11 5.69 37.62
CA VAL A 257 0.44 6.34 36.42
C VAL A 257 -0.58 6.27 35.29
N ILE A 258 -0.61 7.30 34.42
CA ILE A 258 -1.44 7.27 33.21
C ILE A 258 -0.69 6.53 32.10
N ARG A 259 -1.22 5.38 31.68
CA ARG A 259 -0.62 4.48 30.68
C ARG A 259 -1.71 3.85 29.81
N THR A 260 -1.34 3.35 28.64
CA THR A 260 -2.26 2.48 27.87
C THR A 260 -2.47 1.14 28.59
N PRO A 261 -3.52 0.37 28.26
CA PRO A 261 -3.73 -0.94 28.87
C PRO A 261 -2.56 -1.90 28.68
N GLU A 262 -1.94 -1.90 27.50
CA GLU A 262 -0.78 -2.76 27.18
C GLU A 262 0.45 -2.36 28.00
N GLU A 263 0.76 -1.06 28.08
CA GLU A 263 1.83 -0.55 28.93
C GLU A 263 1.59 -0.88 30.40
N CYS A 264 0.35 -0.76 30.86
CA CYS A 264 -0.03 -1.06 32.24
C CYS A 264 0.19 -2.54 32.58
N HIS A 265 -0.23 -3.44 31.69
CA HIS A 265 0.01 -4.88 31.82
C HIS A 265 1.51 -5.20 31.80
N GLY A 266 2.29 -4.51 30.96
CA GLY A 266 3.76 -4.62 30.93
C GLY A 266 4.45 -4.20 32.24
N LEU A 267 3.82 -3.32 33.02
CA LEU A 267 4.26 -2.93 34.36
C LEU A 267 3.75 -3.84 35.48
N HIS A 268 3.05 -4.93 35.13
CA HIS A 268 2.32 -5.78 36.07
C HIS A 268 1.31 -4.99 36.94
N GLY A 269 0.76 -3.91 36.37
CA GLY A 269 -0.24 -3.06 37.01
C GLY A 269 -1.68 -3.50 36.75
N GLU A 270 -2.60 -2.93 37.52
CA GLU A 270 -4.04 -3.06 37.33
C GLU A 270 -4.58 -1.82 36.59
N PHE A 271 -5.09 -2.01 35.37
CA PHE A 271 -5.67 -0.94 34.57
C PHE A 271 -7.13 -0.71 34.98
N LEU A 272 -7.47 0.51 35.39
CA LEU A 272 -8.82 0.84 35.91
C LEU A 272 -9.83 1.22 34.82
N GLY A 273 -9.39 1.35 33.58
CA GLY A 273 -10.22 1.73 32.44
C GLY A 273 -9.70 2.98 31.73
N PRO A 274 -10.10 3.16 30.46
CA PRO A 274 -9.72 4.33 29.67
C PRO A 274 -10.28 5.62 30.30
N ASP A 275 -9.56 6.73 30.13
CA ASP A 275 -9.91 8.07 30.65
C ASP A 275 -10.10 8.17 32.18
N VAL A 276 -9.80 7.12 32.95
CA VAL A 276 -9.77 7.20 34.42
C VAL A 276 -8.53 8.00 34.83
N PRO A 277 -8.67 9.16 35.51
CA PRO A 277 -7.52 9.95 35.94
C PRO A 277 -6.88 9.37 37.20
N CYS A 278 -5.59 9.63 37.42
CA CYS A 278 -4.90 9.33 38.68
C CYS A 278 -5.17 10.36 39.79
N ASP A 279 -5.91 11.43 39.49
CA ASP A 279 -6.32 12.46 40.45
C ASP A 279 -7.84 12.69 40.35
N PRO A 280 -8.63 12.41 41.42
CA PRO A 280 -8.21 11.90 42.72
C PRO A 280 -7.66 10.47 42.65
N PHE A 281 -6.71 10.13 43.54
CA PHE A 281 -6.03 8.83 43.57
C PHE A 281 -7.03 7.65 43.57
N PRO A 282 -7.12 6.85 42.49
CA PRO A 282 -8.20 5.88 42.30
C PRO A 282 -7.83 4.46 42.78
N CYS A 283 -6.55 4.18 43.04
CA CYS A 283 -6.09 2.83 43.33
C CYS A 283 -6.52 2.36 44.73
N THR A 284 -7.03 1.14 44.80
CA THR A 284 -7.23 0.44 46.07
C THR A 284 -5.97 -0.31 46.43
N VAL A 285 -5.36 0.01 47.57
CA VAL A 285 -4.27 -0.82 48.11
C VAL A 285 -4.83 -2.20 48.44
N VAL A 286 -4.25 -3.25 47.86
CA VAL A 286 -4.58 -4.63 48.28
C VAL A 286 -3.86 -4.87 49.59
N PRO A 287 -4.55 -4.95 50.75
CA PRO A 287 -3.86 -5.15 52.01
C PRO A 287 -3.29 -6.57 52.01
N VAL A 288 -1.96 -6.69 51.89
CA VAL A 288 -1.27 -7.93 52.21
C VAL A 288 -1.45 -8.16 53.71
N ARG A 289 -2.40 -9.01 54.10
CA ARG A 289 -2.40 -9.51 55.48
C ARG A 289 -1.17 -10.37 55.60
N GLU A 290 -0.19 -9.90 56.37
CA GLU A 290 0.85 -10.78 56.91
C GLU A 290 0.20 -11.76 57.89
N LEU A 291 -0.35 -12.85 57.36
CA LEU A 291 -0.71 -14.00 58.16
C LEU A 291 0.57 -14.75 58.46
N GLY A 292 1.04 -14.66 59.71
CA GLY A 292 2.01 -15.62 60.21
C GLY A 292 1.49 -17.04 60.01
N TRP A 293 2.37 -18.05 60.06
CA TRP A 293 2.02 -19.46 59.83
C TRP A 293 0.82 -19.97 60.66
N GLY A 294 0.57 -19.36 61.83
CA GLY A 294 -0.63 -19.62 62.65
C GLY A 294 -1.95 -19.15 62.02
N GLY A 295 -1.94 -18.03 61.30
CA GLY A 295 -3.11 -17.52 60.57
C GLY A 295 -3.45 -18.37 59.34
N VAL A 296 -2.43 -18.86 58.62
CA VAL A 296 -2.62 -19.76 57.47
C VAL A 296 -3.26 -21.09 57.91
N LYS A 297 -2.80 -21.68 59.01
CA LYS A 297 -3.37 -22.94 59.54
C LYS A 297 -4.82 -22.84 60.02
N ALA A 298 -5.29 -21.64 60.38
CA ALA A 298 -6.66 -21.42 60.83
C ALA A 298 -7.67 -21.38 59.67
N VAL A 299 -7.22 -21.06 58.45
CA VAL A 299 -8.08 -20.94 57.27
C VAL A 299 -8.35 -22.30 56.61
N TYR A 300 -7.42 -23.25 56.70
CA TYR A 300 -7.51 -24.58 56.07
C TYR A 300 -7.94 -25.70 57.04
N ARG A 301 -8.88 -25.43 57.94
CA ARG A 301 -9.37 -26.41 58.93
C ARG A 301 -10.67 -27.06 58.50
#